data_AF-A0A0F9HIQ6-F1
#
_entry.id   AF-A0A0F9HIQ6-F1
#
_cell.length_a   1.000
_cell.length_b   1.000
_cell.length_c   1.000
_cell.angle_alpha   90.00
_cell.angle_beta   90.00
_cell.angle_gamma   90.00
#
_symmetry.space_group_name_H-M   'P 1'
#
loop_
_entity.id
_entity.type
_entity.pdbx_description
1 polymer ?
#
loop_
_entity_poly.entity_id
_entity_poly.type
_entity_poly.pdbx_seq_one_letter_code
_entity_poly.pdbx_strand_id
1 'polypeptide(L)'
;RKQLPQSCVDVLGNTNARIINTLITDLLNYSLDNDVIGYSDATFKALKELKAFNYENIYTRRDTKVISYETFVKKLKSNFKLIFTSCLNDLEGDNYESPIFRDHIEYIDDKNYITYFKPLKESKQLTLIVRDYIAGMSDKYFREIFEWFN
;
A
#
# COMPACT_ATOMS: atom_id res chain seq x y z
N ARG A 1 13.14 -8.15 -23.44
CA ARG A 1 11.70 -8.35 -23.12
C ARG A 1 11.01 -9.20 -24.21
N LYS A 2 11.55 -10.38 -24.53
CA LYS A 2 10.99 -11.32 -25.53
C LYS A 2 9.92 -12.26 -24.94
N GLN A 3 9.41 -11.94 -23.75
CA GLN A 3 8.53 -12.83 -22.98
C GLN A 3 7.11 -12.27 -22.84
N LEU A 4 6.84 -11.04 -23.28
CA LEU A 4 5.48 -10.52 -23.28
C LEU A 4 4.60 -11.36 -24.22
N PRO A 5 3.35 -11.66 -23.86
CA PRO A 5 2.42 -12.31 -24.76
C PRO A 5 2.27 -11.49 -26.05
N GLN A 6 2.26 -12.18 -27.20
CA GLN A 6 2.23 -11.50 -28.50
C GLN A 6 0.97 -10.66 -28.68
N SER A 7 -0.18 -11.17 -28.24
CA SER A 7 -1.46 -10.46 -28.16
C SER A 7 -1.36 -9.12 -27.41
N CYS A 8 -0.61 -9.09 -26.30
CA CYS A 8 -0.36 -7.84 -25.56
C CYS A 8 0.54 -6.89 -26.37
N VAL A 9 1.56 -7.41 -27.05
CA VAL A 9 2.48 -6.60 -27.86
C VAL A 9 1.76 -5.98 -29.06
N ASP A 10 0.87 -6.73 -29.69
CA ASP A 10 0.12 -6.29 -30.87
C ASP A 10 -0.83 -5.14 -30.55
N VAL A 11 -1.49 -5.20 -29.39
CA VAL A 11 -2.44 -4.16 -28.95
C VAL A 11 -1.74 -3.01 -28.23
N LEU A 12 -0.91 -3.30 -27.22
CA LEU A 12 -0.35 -2.28 -26.32
C LEU A 12 1.02 -1.76 -26.76
N GLY A 13 1.80 -2.59 -27.45
CA GLY A 13 3.20 -2.34 -27.80
C GLY A 13 4.20 -3.09 -26.90
N ASN A 14 5.48 -2.97 -27.24
CA ASN A 14 6.58 -3.75 -26.64
C ASN A 14 7.50 -2.97 -25.69
N THR A 15 7.27 -1.67 -25.50
CA THR A 15 8.01 -0.81 -24.56
C THR A 15 7.07 -0.21 -23.51
N ASN A 16 7.58 0.10 -22.32
CA ASN A 16 6.77 0.75 -21.27
C ASN A 16 6.14 2.04 -21.76
N ALA A 17 6.92 2.89 -22.45
CA ALA A 17 6.42 4.15 -22.98
C ALA A 17 5.28 3.94 -23.98
N ARG A 18 5.41 2.96 -24.89
CA ARG A 18 4.36 2.65 -25.87
C ARG A 18 3.11 2.08 -25.20
N ILE A 19 3.27 1.15 -24.25
CA ILE A 19 2.15 0.58 -23.49
C ILE A 19 1.37 1.68 -22.78
N ILE A 20 2.06 2.58 -22.06
CA ILE A 20 1.43 3.69 -21.34
C ILE A 20 0.70 4.61 -22.32
N ASN A 21 1.35 5.01 -23.42
CA ASN A 21 0.74 5.88 -24.42
C ASN A 21 -0.52 5.25 -25.02
N THR A 22 -0.47 3.96 -25.38
CA THR A 22 -1.63 3.25 -25.93
C THR A 22 -2.79 3.21 -24.93
N LEU A 23 -2.52 2.87 -23.66
CA LEU A 23 -3.54 2.83 -22.63
C LEU A 23 -4.19 4.21 -22.43
N ILE A 24 -3.39 5.28 -22.32
CA ILE A 24 -3.92 6.63 -22.14
C ILE A 24 -4.78 7.05 -23.34
N THR A 25 -4.29 6.87 -24.57
CA THR A 25 -5.02 7.26 -25.78
C THR A 25 -6.33 6.47 -25.94
N ASP A 26 -6.30 5.16 -25.71
CA ASP A 26 -7.50 4.32 -25.79
C ASP A 26 -8.54 4.69 -24.72
N LEU A 27 -8.10 4.91 -23.48
CA LEU A 27 -8.96 5.34 -22.38
C LEU A 27 -9.66 6.66 -22.72
N LEU A 28 -8.92 7.64 -23.23
CA LEU A 28 -9.47 8.94 -23.61
C LEU A 28 -10.48 8.80 -24.74
N ASN A 29 -10.12 8.11 -25.83
CA ASN A 29 -11.01 7.96 -26.98
C ASN A 29 -12.29 7.20 -26.61
N TYR A 30 -12.16 6.07 -25.91
CA TYR A 30 -13.32 5.28 -25.49
C TYR A 30 -14.21 6.06 -24.53
N SER A 31 -13.64 6.77 -23.56
CA SER A 31 -14.42 7.53 -22.57
C SER A 31 -15.06 8.80 -23.15
N LEU A 32 -14.54 9.36 -24.24
CA LEU A 32 -15.16 10.49 -24.93
C LEU A 32 -16.43 10.07 -25.69
N ASP A 33 -16.42 8.86 -26.25
CA ASP A 33 -17.50 8.35 -27.08
C ASP A 33 -18.55 7.54 -26.28
N ASN A 34 -18.39 7.39 -24.96
CA ASN A 34 -19.26 6.60 -24.10
C ASN A 34 -19.52 7.29 -22.75
N ASP A 35 -20.68 7.02 -22.13
CA ASP A 35 -21.05 7.57 -20.80
C ASP A 35 -20.26 6.97 -19.61
N VAL A 36 -19.19 6.22 -19.88
CA VAL A 36 -18.39 5.54 -18.86
C VAL A 36 -16.90 5.76 -19.10
N ILE A 37 -16.14 5.87 -18.00
CA ILE A 37 -14.67 5.88 -18.07
C ILE A 37 -14.18 4.45 -18.23
N GLY A 38 -13.59 4.13 -19.36
CA GLY A 38 -13.21 2.76 -19.69
C GLY A 38 -12.27 2.63 -20.87
N TYR A 39 -11.76 1.42 -21.06
CA TYR A 39 -10.98 1.04 -22.23
C TYR A 39 -11.89 0.37 -23.25
N SER A 40 -11.46 0.38 -24.52
CA SER A 40 -12.03 -0.51 -25.52
C SER A 40 -11.86 -1.97 -25.13
N ASP A 41 -12.74 -2.85 -25.63
CA ASP A 41 -12.68 -4.29 -25.34
C ASP A 41 -11.32 -4.91 -25.67
N ALA A 42 -10.71 -4.49 -26.78
CA ALA A 42 -9.41 -4.97 -27.22
C ALA A 42 -8.29 -4.58 -26.24
N THR A 43 -8.24 -3.30 -25.86
CA THR A 43 -7.25 -2.78 -24.91
C THR A 43 -7.46 -3.36 -23.52
N PHE A 44 -8.71 -3.50 -23.07
CA PHE A 44 -9.04 -4.11 -21.79
C PHE A 44 -8.60 -5.57 -21.72
N LYS A 45 -8.84 -6.35 -22.78
CA LYS A 45 -8.41 -7.75 -22.87
C LYS A 45 -6.89 -7.87 -22.82
N ALA A 46 -6.18 -7.05 -23.60
CA ALA A 46 -4.73 -7.03 -23.59
C ALA A 46 -4.15 -6.60 -22.23
N LEU A 47 -4.76 -5.63 -21.56
CA LEU A 47 -4.36 -5.19 -20.22
C LEU A 47 -4.55 -6.30 -19.17
N LYS A 48 -5.66 -7.05 -19.23
CA LYS A 48 -5.90 -8.21 -18.36
C LYS A 48 -4.84 -9.29 -18.56
N GLU A 49 -4.52 -9.61 -19.80
CA GLU A 49 -3.50 -10.61 -20.12
C GLU A 49 -2.10 -10.16 -19.67
N LEU A 50 -1.76 -8.89 -19.89
CA LEU A 50 -0.50 -8.31 -19.38
C LEU A 50 -0.43 -8.37 -17.85
N LYS A 51 -1.54 -8.10 -17.15
CA LYS A 51 -1.62 -8.24 -15.69
C LYS A 51 -1.38 -9.68 -15.27
N ALA A 52 -2.08 -10.65 -15.87
CA ALA A 52 -1.90 -12.07 -15.55
C ALA A 52 -0.45 -12.53 -15.76
N PHE A 53 0.13 -12.19 -16.91
CA PHE A 53 1.53 -12.48 -17.22
C PHE A 53 2.49 -11.91 -16.17
N ASN A 54 2.29 -10.65 -15.75
CA ASN A 54 3.13 -10.02 -14.73
C ASN A 54 3.01 -10.74 -13.38
N TYR A 55 1.81 -11.14 -12.97
CA TYR A 55 1.62 -11.91 -11.72
C TYR A 55 2.40 -13.22 -11.77
N GLU A 56 2.19 -14.03 -12.81
CA GLU A 56 2.82 -15.35 -12.95
C GLU A 56 4.34 -15.29 -13.05
N ASN A 57 4.89 -14.28 -13.72
CA ASN A 57 6.32 -14.25 -14.06
C ASN A 57 7.16 -13.37 -13.14
N ILE A 58 6.56 -12.38 -12.47
CA ILE A 58 7.28 -11.37 -11.71
C ILE A 58 6.92 -11.40 -10.23
N TYR A 59 5.64 -11.43 -9.89
CA TYR A 59 5.21 -11.36 -8.49
C TYR A 59 5.28 -12.75 -7.85
N THR A 60 4.60 -13.75 -8.41
CA THR A 60 4.59 -15.11 -7.88
C THR A 60 5.99 -15.74 -7.86
N ARG A 61 6.82 -15.52 -8.89
CA ARG A 61 8.20 -16.07 -8.93
C ARG A 61 9.14 -15.43 -7.92
N ARG A 62 8.99 -14.15 -7.59
CA ARG A 62 9.73 -13.54 -6.46
C ARG A 62 9.35 -14.22 -5.13
N ASP A 63 8.13 -14.70 -5.03
CA ASP A 63 7.59 -15.38 -3.85
C ASP A 63 7.80 -16.92 -3.86
N THR A 64 8.32 -17.52 -4.95
CA THR A 64 8.44 -18.99 -5.11
C THR A 64 9.49 -19.67 -4.22
N LYS A 65 10.36 -18.94 -3.51
CA LYS A 65 10.96 -19.51 -2.30
C LYS A 65 9.90 -19.48 -1.21
N VAL A 66 8.88 -20.32 -1.34
CA VAL A 66 7.66 -20.35 -0.51
C VAL A 66 8.01 -20.35 0.98
N ILE A 67 9.03 -21.12 1.36
CA ILE A 67 9.55 -21.15 2.74
C ILE A 67 10.06 -19.77 3.20
N SER A 68 10.78 -19.05 2.35
CA SER A 68 11.25 -17.69 2.67
C SER A 68 10.12 -16.65 2.64
N TYR A 69 9.12 -16.82 1.77
CA TYR A 69 7.98 -15.91 1.70
C TYR A 69 7.08 -16.10 2.93
N GLU A 70 6.74 -17.32 3.30
CA GLU A 70 5.97 -17.62 4.51
C GLU A 70 6.71 -17.16 5.77
N THR A 71 8.02 -17.44 5.86
CA THR A 71 8.85 -16.96 6.97
C THR A 71 8.92 -15.43 7.01
N PHE A 72 9.04 -14.78 5.85
CA PHE A 72 9.05 -13.32 5.73
C PHE A 72 7.71 -12.72 6.16
N VAL A 73 6.58 -13.21 5.64
CA VAL A 73 5.24 -12.76 6.00
C VAL A 73 4.97 -13.00 7.48
N LYS A 74 5.40 -14.14 8.03
CA LYS A 74 5.29 -14.43 9.47
C LYS A 74 6.09 -13.44 10.30
N LYS A 75 7.36 -13.16 9.93
CA LYS A 75 8.20 -12.16 10.60
C LYS A 75 7.56 -10.78 10.52
N LEU A 76 7.10 -10.38 9.34
CA LEU A 76 6.48 -9.09 9.11
C LEU A 76 5.21 -8.94 9.95
N LYS A 77 4.35 -9.97 9.99
CA LYS A 77 3.15 -10.01 10.85
C LYS A 77 3.50 -9.85 12.33
N SER A 78 4.56 -10.50 12.81
CA SER A 78 5.04 -10.33 14.18
C SER A 78 5.52 -8.90 14.44
N ASN A 79 6.24 -8.29 13.50
CA ASN A 79 6.71 -6.91 13.62
C ASN A 79 5.53 -5.92 13.68
N PHE A 80 4.55 -6.05 12.77
CA PHE A 80 3.32 -5.24 12.81
C PHE A 80 2.57 -5.42 14.12
N LYS A 81 2.47 -6.67 14.62
CA LYS A 81 1.79 -6.95 15.88
C LYS A 81 2.50 -6.28 17.06
N LEU A 82 3.84 -6.32 17.10
CA LEU A 82 4.64 -5.68 18.14
C LEU A 82 4.38 -4.17 18.14
N ILE A 83 4.60 -3.50 17.01
CA ILE A 83 4.38 -2.05 16.87
C ILE A 83 2.95 -1.68 17.24
N PHE A 84 1.96 -2.39 16.69
CA PHE A 84 0.55 -2.10 16.97
C PHE A 84 0.23 -2.18 18.47
N THR A 85 0.69 -3.24 19.13
CA THR A 85 0.40 -3.46 20.55
C THR A 85 1.14 -2.44 21.41
N SER A 86 2.41 -2.17 21.13
CA SER A 86 3.20 -1.20 21.89
C SER A 86 2.65 0.22 21.74
N CYS A 87 2.34 0.64 20.52
CA CYS A 87 1.71 1.95 20.29
C CYS A 87 0.35 2.06 20.98
N LEU A 88 -0.48 1.01 20.96
CA LEU A 88 -1.77 1.06 21.66
C LEU A 88 -1.57 1.24 23.16
N ASN A 89 -0.60 0.53 23.76
CA ASN A 89 -0.26 0.69 25.18
C ASN A 89 0.24 2.11 25.48
N ASP A 90 1.07 2.69 24.60
CA ASP A 90 1.55 4.07 24.75
C ASP A 90 0.39 5.08 24.72
N LEU A 91 -0.60 4.90 23.84
CA LEU A 91 -1.79 5.76 23.78
C LEU A 91 -2.71 5.59 25.01
N GLU A 92 -2.90 4.36 25.48
CA GLU A 92 -3.70 4.08 26.67
C GLU A 92 -3.06 4.67 27.92
N GLY A 93 -1.73 4.54 28.04
CA GLY A 93 -0.92 5.05 29.14
C GLY A 93 -0.52 6.53 29.06
N ASP A 94 -0.99 7.26 28.05
CA ASP A 94 -0.65 8.67 27.84
C ASP A 94 0.86 8.93 27.79
N ASN A 95 1.61 8.04 27.12
CA ASN A 95 3.05 8.17 26.93
C ASN A 95 3.36 9.19 25.83
N TYR A 96 3.22 10.48 26.13
CA TYR A 96 3.45 11.61 25.21
C TYR A 96 4.88 11.65 24.64
N GLU A 97 5.83 10.95 25.25
CA GLU A 97 7.22 10.87 24.77
C GLU A 97 7.41 9.80 23.67
N SER A 98 6.41 8.96 23.44
CA SER A 98 6.48 7.88 22.46
C SER A 98 6.45 8.40 21.02
N PRO A 99 7.00 7.63 20.06
CA PRO A 99 7.03 8.04 18.66
C PRO A 99 5.64 8.31 18.06
N ILE A 100 4.60 7.55 18.47
CA ILE A 100 3.24 7.76 17.96
C ILE A 100 2.66 9.11 18.39
N PHE A 101 3.05 9.65 19.55
CA PHE A 101 2.65 11.00 19.93
C PHE A 101 3.45 12.03 19.14
N ARG A 102 4.78 11.96 19.19
CA ARG A 102 5.68 12.97 18.63
C ARG A 102 5.63 13.09 17.12
N ASP A 103 5.60 11.95 16.44
CA ASP A 103 5.79 11.91 14.99
C ASP A 103 4.44 11.87 14.24
N HIS A 104 3.34 11.59 14.93
CA HIS A 104 2.01 11.48 14.32
C HIS A 104 0.98 12.40 14.96
N ILE A 105 0.67 12.23 16.24
CA ILE A 105 -0.40 13.02 16.90
C ILE A 105 -0.03 14.50 16.95
N GLU A 106 1.17 14.86 17.42
CA GLU A 106 1.63 16.25 17.52
C GLU A 106 1.73 16.95 16.16
N TYR A 107 1.91 16.19 15.08
CA TYR A 107 1.93 16.72 13.72
C TYR A 107 0.53 17.11 13.20
N ILE A 108 -0.52 16.41 13.62
CA ILE A 108 -1.88 16.54 13.05
C ILE A 108 -2.91 17.15 14.01
N ASP A 109 -2.70 17.03 15.32
CA ASP A 109 -3.63 17.50 16.36
C ASP A 109 -3.25 18.90 16.85
N ASP A 110 -4.13 19.52 17.62
CA ASP A 110 -3.81 20.77 18.30
C ASP A 110 -2.95 20.53 19.55
N LYS A 111 -2.34 21.59 20.09
CA LYS A 111 -1.44 21.54 21.25
C LYS A 111 -2.06 20.94 22.52
N ASN A 112 -3.39 20.91 22.61
CA ASN A 112 -4.13 20.36 23.75
C ASN A 112 -4.75 19.00 23.45
N TYR A 113 -4.50 18.42 22.26
CA TYR A 113 -4.96 17.12 21.83
C TYR A 113 -6.49 16.95 21.74
N ILE A 114 -7.23 18.03 21.50
CA ILE A 114 -8.70 18.05 21.57
C ILE A 114 -9.37 17.74 20.22
N THR A 115 -8.64 17.75 19.09
CA THR A 115 -9.25 17.52 17.77
C THR A 115 -9.10 16.08 17.26
N TYR A 116 -8.12 15.33 17.76
CA TYR A 116 -7.84 13.98 17.26
C TYR A 116 -7.66 12.95 18.38
N PHE A 117 -6.66 13.11 19.25
CA PHE A 117 -6.33 12.10 20.25
C PHE A 117 -7.40 11.94 21.35
N LYS A 118 -7.78 13.03 22.04
CA LYS A 118 -8.78 12.94 23.12
C LYS A 118 -10.15 12.45 22.64
N PRO A 119 -10.74 12.95 21.53
CA PRO A 119 -12.01 12.44 21.04
C PRO A 119 -11.97 10.94 20.69
N LEU A 120 -10.87 10.46 20.10
CA LEU A 120 -10.70 9.05 19.78
C LEU A 120 -10.43 8.19 21.03
N LYS A 121 -9.77 8.75 22.05
CA LYS A 121 -9.60 8.09 23.35
C LYS A 121 -10.95 7.92 24.07
N GLU A 122 -11.72 9.00 24.17
CA GLU A 122 -13.03 9.02 24.83
C GLU A 122 -14.03 8.07 24.16
N SER A 123 -14.00 8.00 22.82
CA SER A 123 -14.84 7.11 22.03
C SER A 123 -14.30 5.67 21.93
N LYS A 124 -13.20 5.33 22.62
CA LYS A 124 -12.55 4.00 22.62
C LYS A 124 -12.09 3.54 21.23
N GLN A 125 -11.56 4.47 20.44
CA GLN A 125 -11.12 4.28 19.05
C GLN A 125 -9.62 4.53 18.86
N LEU A 126 -8.80 4.36 19.91
CA LEU A 126 -7.34 4.50 19.83
C LEU A 126 -6.71 3.60 18.76
N THR A 127 -7.32 2.45 18.46
CA THR A 127 -6.88 1.56 17.38
C THR A 127 -6.90 2.21 15.99
N LEU A 128 -7.76 3.21 15.76
CA LEU A 128 -7.75 4.00 14.53
C LEU A 128 -6.48 4.84 14.43
N ILE A 129 -6.06 5.46 15.53
CA ILE A 129 -4.81 6.23 15.60
C ILE A 129 -3.62 5.34 15.25
N VAL A 130 -3.54 4.15 15.87
CA VAL A 130 -2.45 3.20 15.60
C VAL A 130 -2.45 2.74 14.15
N ARG A 131 -3.63 2.47 13.57
CA ARG A 131 -3.76 2.07 12.16
C ARG A 131 -3.27 3.18 11.23
N ASP A 132 -3.71 4.41 11.47
CA ASP A 132 -3.39 5.55 10.61
C ASP A 132 -1.89 5.89 10.69
N TYR A 133 -1.31 5.81 11.90
CA TYR A 133 0.13 5.95 12.11
C TYR A 133 0.93 4.88 11.34
N ILE A 134 0.58 3.59 11.49
CA ILE A 134 1.26 2.49 10.81
C ILE A 134 1.11 2.60 9.28
N ALA A 135 -0.07 2.98 8.79
CA ALA A 135 -0.33 3.15 7.36
C ALA A 135 0.47 4.32 6.74
N GLY A 136 0.84 5.32 7.55
CA GLY A 136 1.67 6.45 7.14
C GLY A 136 3.18 6.17 7.14
N MET A 137 3.63 5.01 7.65
CA MET A 137 5.05 4.71 7.77
C MET A 137 5.71 4.38 6.42
N SER A 138 6.94 4.87 6.23
CA SER A 138 7.84 4.31 5.22
C SER A 138 8.50 3.02 5.74
N ASP A 139 8.99 2.16 4.83
CA ASP A 139 9.74 0.95 5.20
C ASP A 139 10.98 1.21 6.07
N LYS A 140 11.57 2.41 5.94
CA LYS A 140 12.70 2.83 6.78
C LYS A 140 12.21 3.12 8.19
N TYR A 141 11.21 3.98 8.31
CA TYR A 141 10.68 4.41 9.58
C TYR A 141 10.00 3.26 10.35
N PHE A 142 9.26 2.38 9.68
CA PHE A 142 8.72 1.15 10.27
C PHE A 142 9.80 0.30 10.95
N ARG A 143 11.00 0.26 10.38
CA ARG A 143 12.13 -0.48 10.92
C ARG A 143 12.73 0.21 12.16
N GLU A 144 12.85 1.53 12.13
CA GLU A 144 13.29 2.33 13.27
C GLU A 144 12.33 2.19 14.45
N ILE A 145 11.02 2.22 14.20
CA ILE A 145 9.99 2.00 15.23
C ILE A 145 9.98 0.54 15.73
N PHE A 146 10.21 -0.43 14.85
CA PHE A 146 10.38 -1.82 15.28
C PHE A 146 11.58 -1.96 16.23
N GLU A 147 12.72 -1.34 15.92
CA GLU A 147 13.93 -1.35 16.77
C GLU A 147 13.71 -0.58 18.08
N TRP A 148 12.89 0.47 18.09
CA TRP A 148 12.53 1.20 19.31
C TRP A 148 11.80 0.31 20.34
N PHE A 149 10.93 -0.58 19.88
CA PHE A 149 10.11 -1.43 20.75
C PHE A 149 10.71 -2.81 21.06
N ASN A 150 11.83 -3.17 20.45
CA ASN A 150 12.41 -4.51 20.50
C ASN A 150 13.71 -4.54 21.28
#